data_AF-A0A925BQ46-F1
#
_entry.id   AF-A0A925BQ46-F1
#
_cell.length_a   1.000
_cell.length_b   1.000
_cell.length_c   1.000
_cell.angle_alpha   90.00
_cell.angle_beta   90.00
_cell.angle_gamma   90.00
#
_symmetry.space_group_name_H-M   'P 1'
#
loop_
_entity.id
_entity.type
_entity.pdbx_description
1 polymer ?
#
loop_
_entity_poly.entity_id
_entity_poly.type
_entity_poly.pdbx_seq_one_letter_code
_entity_poly.pdbx_strand_id
1 'polypeptide(L)' 'MLHDTDVIDIVERDEIPSLQTPVQFIAGVGPTRAALLERLELKTAEDVLFNVPR' A
#
# COMPACT_ATOMS: atom_id res chain seq x y z
N MET A 1 -7.49 -19.12 -37.01
CA MET A 1 -7.48 -19.23 -35.53
C MET A 1 -6.31 -18.39 -35.08
N LEU A 2 -6.58 -17.12 -34.76
CA LEU A 2 -5.56 -16.16 -34.34
C LEU A 2 -5.20 -16.52 -32.89
N HIS A 3 -3.90 -16.67 -32.63
CA HIS A 3 -3.38 -16.98 -31.30
C HIS A 3 -3.87 -15.92 -30.31
N ASP A 4 -4.35 -16.44 -29.17
CA ASP A 4 -4.72 -15.73 -27.97
C ASP A 4 -3.83 -14.50 -27.80
N THR A 5 -4.46 -13.33 -27.94
CA THR A 5 -4.05 -12.13 -27.25
C THR A 5 -3.61 -12.54 -25.86
N ASP A 6 -2.40 -12.15 -25.45
CA ASP A 6 -1.96 -12.20 -24.07
C ASP A 6 -2.97 -11.38 -23.22
N VAL A 7 -4.08 -12.02 -22.87
CA VAL A 7 -5.01 -11.56 -21.87
C VAL A 7 -4.19 -11.70 -20.61
N ILE A 8 -3.57 -10.59 -20.21
CA ILE A 8 -3.01 -10.44 -18.88
C ILE A 8 -4.10 -10.96 -17.94
N ASP A 9 -3.74 -12.02 -17.22
CA ASP A 9 -4.63 -12.76 -16.36
C ASP A 9 -4.97 -11.86 -15.16
N ILE A 10 -5.98 -10.99 -15.28
CA ILE A 10 -6.45 -10.09 -14.21
C ILE A 10 -7.25 -10.89 -13.15
N VAL A 11 -6.90 -12.16 -12.91
CA VAL A 11 -7.64 -13.05 -11.98
C VAL A 11 -7.18 -12.93 -10.54
N GLU A 12 -6.23 -12.06 -10.24
CA GLU A 12 -5.99 -11.63 -8.86
C GLU A 12 -6.25 -10.12 -8.78
N ARG A 13 -7.54 -9.74 -8.84
CA ARG A 13 -7.95 -8.46 -8.26
C ARG A 13 -7.82 -8.59 -6.76
N ASP A 14 -6.59 -8.56 -6.26
CA ASP A 14 -6.34 -8.09 -4.91
C ASP A 14 -7.12 -6.78 -4.79
N GLU A 15 -8.12 -6.77 -3.93
CA GLU A 15 -8.90 -5.55 -3.66
C GLU A 15 -7.90 -4.42 -3.41
N ILE A 16 -8.03 -3.31 -4.14
CA ILE A 16 -7.12 -2.17 -3.99
C ILE A 16 -7.09 -1.83 -2.49
N PRO A 17 -5.93 -1.97 -1.81
CA PRO A 17 -5.87 -1.79 -0.37
C PRO A 17 -6.33 -0.38 0.00
N SER A 18 -7.14 -0.27 1.05
CA SER A 18 -7.67 1.02 1.51
C SER A 18 -6.53 1.97 1.92
N LEU A 19 -6.61 3.25 1.57
CA LEU A 19 -5.65 4.25 2.07
C LEU A 19 -5.75 4.45 3.59
N GLN A 20 -6.88 4.05 4.19
CA GLN A 20 -7.07 4.02 5.64
C GLN A 20 -6.38 2.82 6.31
N THR A 21 -5.64 2.00 5.55
CA THR A 21 -4.85 0.90 6.09
C THR A 21 -3.86 1.43 7.15
N PRO A 22 -3.90 0.91 8.39
CA PRO A 22 -2.94 1.30 9.41
C PRO A 22 -1.50 1.06 8.95
N VAL A 23 -0.62 2.03 9.24
CA VAL A 23 0.75 2.08 8.70
C VAL A 23 1.57 0.82 9.02
N GLN A 24 1.29 0.16 10.14
CA GLN A 24 1.93 -1.09 10.56
C GLN A 24 1.74 -2.27 9.59
N PHE A 25 0.71 -2.23 8.76
CA PHE A 25 0.41 -3.26 7.76
C PHE A 25 1.00 -2.96 6.39
N ILE A 26 1.63 -1.79 6.21
CA ILE A 26 2.41 -1.51 5.01
C ILE A 26 3.65 -2.39 5.02
N ALA A 27 3.93 -3.02 3.88
CA ALA A 27 5.09 -3.88 3.71
C ALA A 27 6.38 -3.18 4.17
N GLY A 28 7.11 -3.82 5.08
CA GLY A 28 8.37 -3.28 5.62
C GLY A 28 8.22 -2.28 6.76
N VAL A 29 7.01 -1.96 7.25
CA VAL A 29 6.81 -1.11 8.45
C VAL A 29 6.76 -1.96 9.71
N GLY A 30 5.73 -2.78 9.88
CA GLY A 30 5.52 -3.55 11.11
C GLY A 30 5.33 -2.69 12.36
N PRO A 31 5.11 -3.29 13.54
CA PRO A 31 4.74 -2.55 14.76
C PRO A 31 5.87 -1.63 15.26
N THR A 32 7.13 -2.05 15.12
CA THR A 32 8.28 -1.28 15.62
C THR A 32 8.46 0.03 14.87
N ARG A 33 8.35 0.04 13.53
CA ARG A 33 8.49 1.28 12.75
C ARG A 33 7.20 2.11 12.79
N ALA A 34 6.03 1.48 12.91
CA ALA A 34 4.77 2.18 13.09
C ALA A 34 4.80 3.13 14.29
N ALA A 35 5.36 2.71 15.43
CA ALA A 35 5.51 3.57 16.60
C ALA A 35 6.39 4.81 16.36
N LEU A 36 7.36 4.74 15.44
CA LEU A 36 8.17 5.92 15.05
C LEU A 36 7.40 6.84 14.10
N LEU A 37 6.66 6.27 13.15
CA LEU A 37 5.83 7.00 12.20
C LEU A 37 4.67 7.73 12.89
N GLU A 38 4.07 7.13 13.90
CA GLU A 38 3.00 7.75 14.68
C GLU A 38 3.47 9.02 15.42
N ARG A 39 4.75 9.08 15.84
CA ARG A 39 5.35 10.31 16.42
C ARG A 39 5.47 11.46 15.43
N LEU A 40 5.39 11.17 14.13
CA LEU A 40 5.36 12.13 13.03
C LEU A 40 3.93 12.35 12.51
N GLU A 41 2.92 11.88 13.25
CA GLU A 41 1.50 11.91 12.88
C GLU A 41 1.15 11.07 11.64
N LEU A 42 2.02 10.14 11.23
CA LEU A 42 1.80 9.24 10.11
C LEU A 42 1.18 7.92 10.59
N LYS A 43 -0.13 7.75 10.43
CA LYS A 43 -0.90 6.64 11.02
C LYS A 43 -1.46 5.68 9.97
N THR A 44 -1.69 6.16 8.76
CA THR A 44 -2.32 5.44 7.67
C THR A 44 -1.44 5.42 6.41
N ALA A 45 -1.79 4.56 5.45
CA ALA A 45 -1.15 4.56 4.13
C ALA A 45 -1.33 5.91 3.40
N GLU A 46 -2.45 6.59 3.61
CA GLU A 46 -2.70 7.95 3.11
C GLU A 46 -1.65 8.94 3.60
N ASP A 47 -1.42 8.98 4.92
CA ASP A 47 -0.48 9.92 5.54
C ASP A 47 0.93 9.76 4.97
N VAL A 48 1.37 8.49 4.81
CA VAL A 48 2.70 8.19 4.26
C VAL A 48 2.81 8.55 2.79
N LEU A 49 1.77 8.26 1.99
CA LEU A 49 1.76 8.53 0.55
C LEU A 49 1.85 10.04 0.26
N PHE A 50 1.22 10.87 1.08
CA PHE A 50 1.22 12.33 0.91
C PHE A 50 2.32 13.06 1.70
N ASN A 51 3.11 12.36 2.50
CA ASN A 51 4.30 12.89 3.16
C ASN A 51 5.53 12.88 2.21
N VAL A 52 5.56 13.82 1.27
CA VAL A 52 6.61 13.92 0.26
C VAL A 52 7.82 14.75 0.73
N PRO A 53 9.05 14.43 0.29
CA PRO A 53 10.22 15.29 0.50
C PRO A 53 10.05 16.69 -0.11
N ARG A 54 10.79 17.66 0.43
CA ARG A 54 10.88 19.03 -0.12
C ARG A 54 11.84 19.12 -1.30
#